data_AF-A0A3D4FGA8-F1
#
_entry.id   AF-A0A3D4FGA8-F1
#
_cell.length_a   1.000
_cell.length_b   1.000
_cell.length_c   1.000
_cell.angle_alpha   90.00
_cell.angle_beta   90.00
_cell.angle_gamma   90.00
#
_symmetry.space_group_name_H-M   'P 1'
#
loop_
_entity.id
_entity.type
_entity.pdbx_description
1 polymer ?
#
loop_
_entity_poly.entity_id
_entity_poly.type
_entity_poly.pdbx_seq_one_letter_code
_entity_poly.pdbx_strand_id
1 'polypeptide(L)'
;MYITIKKPNDTDANAIGVNFPCEHKELSRICNELGIEETTGKNCCIVNAMDGNFIGMVKENYCNVVELNFLINLTYNTHCYSVIKNFNKLHEEGREIYLNERIGASTQD
;
A
#
# COMPACT_ATOMS: atom_id res chain seq x y z
N MET A 1 2.98 -5.44 3.91
CA MET A 1 3.47 -4.50 2.89
C MET A 1 4.37 -3.46 3.55
N TYR A 2 5.61 -3.31 3.11
CA TYR A 2 6.52 -2.30 3.65
C TYR A 2 6.47 -1.03 2.80
N ILE A 3 6.28 0.12 3.43
CA ILE A 3 6.33 1.43 2.79
C ILE A 3 7.24 2.38 3.56
N THR A 4 7.70 3.43 2.90
CA THR A 4 8.50 4.49 3.51
C THR A 4 7.78 5.83 3.34
N ILE A 5 7.56 6.52 4.45
CA ILE A 5 6.87 7.80 4.51
C ILE A 5 7.78 8.92 5.00
N LYS A 6 7.50 10.15 4.57
CA LYS A 6 8.18 11.36 5.03
C LYS A 6 7.23 12.55 5.11
N LYS A 7 7.69 13.61 5.80
CA LYS A 7 7.05 14.92 5.76
C LYS A 7 7.31 15.62 4.41
N PRO A 8 6.28 16.25 3.79
CA PRO A 8 6.44 17.04 2.58
C PRO A 8 7.40 18.22 2.77
N ASN A 9 8.15 18.57 1.72
CA ASN A 9 8.98 19.78 1.60
C ASN A 9 10.13 19.92 2.60
N ASP A 10 10.48 18.84 3.29
CA ASP A 10 11.65 18.80 4.15
C ASP A 10 12.74 17.97 3.47
N THR A 11 13.77 18.66 2.98
CA THR A 11 14.92 18.06 2.28
C THR A 11 15.84 17.26 3.21
N ASP A 12 15.78 17.55 4.52
CA ASP A 12 16.52 16.85 5.58
C ASP A 12 15.61 15.99 6.47
N ALA A 13 14.32 15.86 6.12
CA ALA A 13 13.40 15.03 6.90
C ALA A 13 13.82 13.56 6.88
N ASN A 14 13.94 13.01 8.09
CA ASN A 14 13.97 11.57 8.31
C ASN A 14 12.76 10.93 7.63
N ALA A 15 13.00 9.82 6.94
CA ALA A 15 11.94 8.98 6.39
C ALA A 15 11.83 7.73 7.25
N ILE A 16 10.60 7.32 7.60
CA ILE A 16 10.38 6.13 8.43
C ILE A 16 9.70 5.04 7.61
N GLY A 17 10.19 3.83 7.79
CA GLY A 17 9.59 2.62 7.24
C GLY A 17 8.46 2.10 8.12
N VAL A 18 7.33 1.77 7.51
CA VAL A 18 6.15 1.23 8.19
C VAL A 18 5.77 -0.11 7.55
N ASN A 19 5.55 -1.11 8.41
CA ASN A 19 5.07 -2.42 7.99
C ASN A 19 3.55 -2.49 8.17
N PHE A 20 2.85 -2.87 7.10
CA PHE A 20 1.41 -3.10 7.12
C PHE A 20 1.05 -4.59 7.07
N PRO A 21 -0.06 -5.01 7.70
CA PRO A 21 -1.04 -4.17 8.43
C PRO A 21 -0.47 -3.58 9.72
N CYS A 22 -0.84 -2.34 10.03
CA CYS A 22 -0.38 -1.57 11.19
C CYS A 22 -1.59 -1.03 11.93
N GLU A 23 -1.56 -1.03 13.27
CA GLU A 23 -2.64 -0.44 14.05
C GLU A 23 -2.66 1.09 13.88
N HIS A 24 -3.85 1.68 13.85
CA HIS A 24 -3.99 3.14 13.67
C HIS A 24 -3.21 3.94 14.74
N LYS A 25 -3.21 3.48 16.00
CA LYS A 25 -2.44 4.11 17.09
C LYS A 25 -0.93 4.10 16.83
N GLU A 26 -0.41 3.00 16.27
CA GLU A 26 0.99 2.86 15.92
C GLU A 26 1.33 3.76 14.72
N LEU A 27 0.47 3.78 13.70
CA LEU A 27 0.63 4.67 12.55
C LEU A 27 0.63 6.15 12.97
N SER A 28 -0.32 6.58 13.82
CA SER A 28 -0.37 7.95 14.32
C SER A 28 0.88 8.29 15.14
N ARG A 29 1.39 7.35 15.94
CA ARG A 29 2.67 7.54 16.65
C ARG A 29 3.83 7.76 15.69
N ILE A 30 3.98 6.92 14.66
CA ILE A 30 5.05 7.05 13.66
C ILE A 30 4.93 8.36 12.89
N CYS A 31 3.71 8.77 12.53
CA CYS A 31 3.48 10.05 11.87
C CYS A 31 3.87 11.23 12.78
N ASN A 32 3.52 11.18 14.07
CA ASN A 32 3.91 12.20 15.03
C ASN A 32 5.44 12.30 15.22
N GLU A 33 6.16 11.18 15.18
CA GLU A 33 7.64 11.16 15.22
C GLU A 33 8.27 11.89 14.01
N LEU A 34 7.56 11.94 12.88
CA LEU A 34 7.92 12.71 11.69
C LEU A 34 7.40 14.16 11.69
N GLY A 35 6.69 14.58 12.75
CA GLY A 35 6.01 15.86 12.79
C GLY A 35 4.87 15.98 11.77
N ILE A 36 4.26 14.83 11.42
CA ILE A 36 3.05 14.71 10.60
C ILE A 36 1.87 14.57 11.57
N GLU A 37 1.16 15.67 11.77
CA GLU A 37 -0.03 15.69 12.63
C GLU A 37 -1.23 15.06 11.93
N GLU A 38 -2.13 14.47 12.69
CA GLU A 38 -3.37 13.92 12.16
C GLU A 38 -4.35 15.07 11.83
N THR A 39 -4.25 15.55 10.60
CA THR A 39 -5.07 16.66 10.08
C THR A 39 -5.79 16.25 8.81
N THR A 40 -6.76 17.05 8.37
CA THR A 40 -7.37 16.90 7.05
C THR A 40 -6.46 17.39 5.92
N GLY A 41 -5.40 18.14 6.26
CA GLY A 41 -4.42 18.65 5.32
C GLY A 41 -3.45 17.56 4.85
N LYS A 42 -3.04 17.63 3.58
CA LYS A 42 -2.06 16.71 2.99
C LYS A 42 -0.67 17.03 3.50
N ASN A 43 -0.22 16.29 4.50
CA ASN A 43 1.03 16.53 5.23
C ASN A 43 1.92 15.27 5.35
N CYS A 44 1.64 14.23 4.59
CA CYS A 44 2.45 13.01 4.47
C CYS A 44 2.76 12.71 2.99
N CYS A 45 3.91 12.10 2.73
CA CYS A 45 4.33 11.68 1.39
C CYS A 45 4.90 10.27 1.43
N ILE A 46 4.44 9.41 0.52
CA ILE A 46 5.01 8.07 0.31
C ILE A 46 6.18 8.20 -0.67
N VAL A 47 7.38 7.82 -0.23
CA VAL A 47 8.61 7.93 -1.05
C VAL A 47 9.07 6.60 -1.61
N ASN A 48 8.71 5.49 -0.96
CA ASN A 48 9.06 4.17 -1.40
C ASN A 48 8.01 3.15 -0.94
N ALA A 49 7.89 2.05 -1.68
CA ALA A 49 7.12 0.89 -1.30
C ALA A 49 7.77 -0.36 -1.89
N MET A 50 7.60 -1.51 -1.22
CA MET A 50 8.07 -2.80 -1.74
C MET A 50 7.36 -3.21 -3.03
N ASP A 51 6.12 -2.77 -3.24
CA ASP A 51 5.33 -3.04 -4.44
C ASP A 51 5.58 -1.95 -5.51
N GLY A 52 6.18 -2.36 -6.63
CA GLY A 52 6.52 -1.52 -7.76
C GLY A 52 5.32 -0.90 -8.48
N ASN A 53 4.20 -1.61 -8.55
CA ASN A 53 2.97 -1.10 -9.17
C ASN A 53 2.33 -0.07 -8.25
N PHE A 54 2.28 -0.36 -6.96
CA PHE A 54 1.76 0.57 -5.96
C PHE A 54 2.55 1.88 -5.93
N ILE A 55 3.88 1.80 -5.82
CA ILE A 55 4.71 3.02 -5.80
C ILE A 55 4.50 3.83 -7.08
N GLY A 56 4.40 3.19 -8.25
CA GLY A 56 4.11 3.89 -9.51
C GLY A 56 2.81 4.70 -9.49
N MET A 57 1.81 4.27 -8.72
CA MET A 57 0.53 4.98 -8.58
C MET A 57 0.55 6.08 -7.51
N VAL A 58 1.32 5.89 -6.42
CA VAL A 58 1.26 6.78 -5.24
C VAL A 58 2.45 7.73 -5.12
N LYS A 59 3.54 7.50 -5.85
CA LYS A 59 4.75 8.33 -5.80
C LYS A 59 4.38 9.80 -6.06
N GLU A 60 4.95 10.70 -5.27
CA GLU A 60 4.76 12.16 -5.38
C GLU A 60 3.34 12.67 -5.06
N ASN A 61 2.42 11.78 -4.66
CA ASN A 61 1.14 12.20 -4.12
C ASN A 61 1.26 12.50 -2.62
N TYR A 62 0.69 13.62 -2.20
CA TYR A 62 0.56 13.98 -0.79
C TYR A 62 -0.78 13.47 -0.25
N CYS A 63 -0.74 12.87 0.94
CA CYS A 63 -1.91 12.36 1.64
C CYS A 63 -1.90 12.79 3.11
N ASN A 64 -3.03 12.67 3.78
CA ASN A 64 -3.09 12.70 5.25
C ASN A 64 -3.01 11.27 5.84
N VAL A 65 -2.94 11.16 7.16
CA VAL A 65 -2.80 9.87 7.88
C VAL A 65 -4.00 8.93 7.63
N VAL A 66 -5.21 9.48 7.52
CA VAL A 66 -6.44 8.70 7.29
C VAL A 66 -6.44 8.12 5.87
N GLU A 67 -6.13 8.95 4.87
CA GLU A 67 -5.99 8.54 3.47
C GLU A 67 -4.89 7.49 3.30
N LEU A 68 -3.75 7.68 3.97
CA LEU A 68 -2.65 6.71 3.98
C LEU A 68 -3.12 5.35 4.50
N ASN A 69 -3.79 5.33 5.65
CA ASN A 69 -4.30 4.09 6.24
C ASN A 69 -5.35 3.42 5.33
N PHE A 70 -6.26 4.19 4.74
CA PHE A 70 -7.27 3.66 3.83
C PHE A 70 -6.64 3.04 2.58
N LEU A 71 -5.72 3.76 1.94
CA LEU A 71 -5.11 3.37 0.67
C LEU A 71 -4.25 2.11 0.81
N ILE A 72 -3.59 1.94 1.96
CA ILE A 72 -2.78 0.74 2.22
C ILE A 72 -3.63 -0.45 2.60
N ASN A 73 -4.71 -0.26 3.37
CA ASN A 73 -5.66 -1.34 3.64
C ASN A 73 -6.31 -1.84 2.34
N LEU A 74 -6.67 -0.94 1.43
CA LEU A 74 -7.18 -1.32 0.12
C LEU A 74 -6.13 -2.11 -0.68
N THR A 75 -4.88 -1.64 -0.69
CA THR A 75 -3.78 -2.30 -1.42
C THR A 75 -3.45 -3.68 -0.87
N TYR A 76 -3.42 -3.82 0.47
CA TYR A 76 -3.22 -5.09 1.14
C TYR A 76 -4.31 -6.09 0.78
N ASN A 77 -5.58 -5.65 0.77
CA ASN A 77 -6.68 -6.49 0.34
C ASN A 77 -6.56 -6.87 -1.14
N THR A 78 -6.17 -5.94 -2.02
CA THR A 78 -6.01 -6.23 -3.46
C THR A 78 -4.82 -7.12 -3.79
N HIS A 79 -3.79 -7.21 -2.94
CA HIS A 79 -2.65 -8.12 -3.15
C HIS A 79 -3.06 -9.61 -3.15
N CYS A 80 -4.23 -9.94 -2.58
CA CYS A 80 -4.80 -11.29 -2.64
C CYS A 80 -5.65 -11.55 -3.89
N TYR A 81 -5.78 -10.58 -4.80
CA TYR A 81 -6.60 -10.70 -6.00
C TYR A 81 -5.75 -10.50 -7.26
N SER A 82 -5.93 -11.40 -8.23
CA SER A 82 -5.36 -11.24 -9.56
C SER A 82 -6.38 -10.59 -10.47
N VAL A 83 -5.95 -9.54 -11.19
CA VAL A 83 -6.81 -8.82 -12.13
C VAL A 83 -6.75 -9.50 -13.50
N ILE A 84 -7.89 -10.02 -13.96
CA ILE A 84 -8.03 -10.56 -15.32
C ILE A 84 -8.17 -9.39 -16.29
N LYS A 85 -7.18 -9.22 -17.17
CA LYS A 85 -7.10 -8.07 -18.07
C LYS A 85 -7.89 -8.28 -19.35
N ASN A 86 -8.07 -9.53 -19.78
CA ASN A 86 -8.77 -9.85 -21.02
C ASN A 86 -9.83 -10.95 -20.81
N PHE A 87 -11.09 -10.53 -20.69
CA PHE A 87 -12.22 -11.45 -20.56
C PHE A 87 -12.43 -12.37 -21.76
N ASN A 88 -11.97 -11.98 -22.97
CA ASN A 88 -12.04 -12.85 -24.14
C ASN A 88 -11.11 -14.07 -24.04
N LYS A 89 -10.13 -14.02 -23.14
CA LYS A 89 -9.18 -15.10 -22.86
C LYS A 89 -9.27 -15.59 -21.41
N LEU A 90 -10.42 -15.40 -20.78
CA LEU A 90 -10.65 -15.73 -19.37
C LEU A 90 -10.20 -17.15 -19.00
N HIS A 91 -10.44 -18.13 -19.87
CA HIS A 91 -10.04 -19.51 -19.62
C HIS A 91 -8.51 -19.70 -19.57
N GLU A 92 -7.78 -19.08 -20.48
CA GLU A 92 -6.32 -19.16 -20.55
C GLU A 92 -5.68 -18.34 -19.43
N GLU A 93 -6.08 -17.07 -19.27
CA GLU A 93 -5.55 -16.18 -18.24
C GLU A 93 -5.87 -16.68 -16.83
N GLY A 94 -7.12 -17.13 -16.60
CA GLY A 94 -7.53 -17.66 -15.30
C GLY A 94 -6.79 -18.95 -14.91
N ARG A 95 -6.52 -19.83 -15.88
CA ARG A 95 -5.75 -21.07 -15.66
C ARG A 95 -4.30 -20.78 -15.31
N GLU A 96 -3.65 -19.85 -16.02
CA GLU A 96 -2.27 -19.45 -15.73
C GLU A 96 -2.14 -18.85 -14.34
N ILE A 97 -3.07 -17.97 -13.95
CA ILE A 97 -3.10 -17.37 -12.61
C ILE A 97 -3.27 -18.49 -11.55
N TYR A 98 -4.22 -19.41 -11.73
CA TYR A 98 -4.46 -20.53 -10.80
C TYR A 98 -3.23 -21.44 -10.60
N LEU A 99 -2.49 -21.72 -11.67
CA LEU A 99 -1.36 -22.65 -11.62
C LEU A 99 -0.07 -21.99 -11.13
N ASN A 100 0.14 -20.71 -11.42
CA ASN A 100 1.46 -20.06 -11.28
C ASN A 100 1.51 -18.95 -10.23
N GLU A 101 0.41 -18.21 -10.01
CA GLU A 101 0.34 -17.26 -8.91
C GLU A 101 -0.12 -18.04 -7.67
N ARG A 102 0.55 -17.88 -6.52
CA ARG A 102 0.26 -18.62 -5.28
C ARG A 102 -1.07 -18.18 -4.66
N ILE A 103 -2.18 -18.43 -5.36
CA ILE A 103 -3.52 -18.24 -4.83
C ILE A 103 -3.80 -19.39 -3.88
N GLY A 104 -4.36 -19.08 -2.71
CA GLY A 104 -4.78 -20.10 -1.76
C GLY A 104 -5.85 -20.98 -2.39
N ALA A 105 -5.49 -22.23 -2.73
CA ALA A 105 -6.48 -23.24 -3.06
C ALA A 105 -7.16 -23.67 -1.76
N SER A 106 -8.49 -23.62 -1.73
CA SER A 106 -9.26 -24.32 -0.69
C SER A 106 -8.88 -25.80 -0.77
N THR A 107 -8.28 -26.31 0.30
CA THR A 107 -8.24 -27.75 0.53
C THR A 107 -9.69 -28.15 0.83
N GLN A 108 -10.24 -29.07 0.03
CA GLN A 108 -11.48 -29.74 0.40
C GLN A 108 -11.27 -30.43 1.76
N ASP A 109 -12.24 -30.29 2.66
CA ASP A 109 -12.40 -31.19 3.81
C ASP A 109 -12.66 -32.63 3.34
#